data_AF-Q07IK8-F1
#
_entry.id   AF-Q07IK8-F1
#
_cell.length_a   1.000
_cell.length_b   1.000
_cell.length_c   1.000
_cell.angle_alpha   90.00
_cell.angle_beta   90.00
_cell.angle_gamma   90.00
#
_symmetry.space_group_name_H-M   'P 1'
#
loop_
_entity.id
_entity.type
_entity.pdbx_description
1 polymer ?
#
loop_
_entity_poly.entity_id
_entity_poly.type
_entity_poly.pdbx_seq_one_letter_code
_entity_poly.pdbx_strand_id
1 'polypeptide(L)'
;MRRHPALLRPIAAALAALIGSAAICAAPAHAEPVAIAAKRRTEQKLFTDAEIVDGFFKVAFGAEYHLAGRVDRIRKYSGPVRVFAQGARRDRKAQIAGIVADIGAKVQHLDIAMASSAESANVIISLVRDRDLARTLTASYGAERAKEIRASLDPQCLSGFRKNEAYEIEHSDVILTIDNGDLVFLDCAYEELLQSLGPINDTDKVPWTMFNDDVQMGFFGVYDQYLLNILYHPLVRPGMTVPEVKEVLPQVLGEVRSFVSRINKLPN
;
A
#
# COMPACT_ATOMS: atom_id res chain seq x y z
N MET A 1 70.74 -41.60 -30.63
CA MET A 1 72.03 -40.96 -30.30
C MET A 1 71.94 -39.46 -30.60
N ARG A 2 72.65 -38.66 -29.80
CA ARG A 2 72.89 -37.21 -29.85
C ARG A 2 71.87 -36.29 -29.16
N ARG A 3 72.45 -35.55 -28.20
CA ARG A 3 71.92 -34.58 -27.25
C ARG A 3 72.18 -33.15 -27.74
N HIS A 4 71.42 -32.22 -27.14
CA HIS A 4 71.72 -30.81 -26.79
C HIS A 4 71.60 -29.73 -27.90
N PRO A 5 71.41 -28.43 -27.53
CA PRO A 5 70.39 -27.88 -26.60
C PRO A 5 69.85 -26.47 -27.02
N ALA A 6 68.99 -25.91 -26.17
CA ALA A 6 68.79 -24.48 -25.86
C ALA A 6 68.01 -23.58 -26.84
N LEU A 7 66.91 -22.98 -26.35
CA LEU A 7 66.90 -21.56 -25.95
C LEU A 7 65.53 -21.20 -25.32
N LEU A 8 65.57 -20.80 -24.05
CA LEU A 8 64.46 -20.15 -23.36
C LEU A 8 64.25 -18.74 -23.92
N ARG A 9 62.98 -18.36 -24.13
CA ARG A 9 62.51 -16.97 -24.16
C ARG A 9 61.26 -16.89 -23.27
N PRO A 10 61.21 -16.02 -22.25
CA PRO A 10 59.97 -15.79 -21.52
C PRO A 10 59.12 -14.81 -22.34
N ILE A 11 57.94 -15.26 -22.80
CA ILE A 11 56.89 -14.35 -23.28
C ILE A 11 56.10 -13.94 -22.04
N ALA A 12 56.23 -12.67 -21.66
CA ALA A 12 55.39 -12.06 -20.63
C ALA A 12 53.95 -12.01 -21.15
N ALA A 13 53.07 -12.85 -20.60
CA ALA A 13 51.64 -12.79 -20.83
C ALA A 13 51.05 -11.72 -19.89
N ALA A 14 50.75 -10.54 -20.42
CA ALA A 14 49.96 -9.54 -19.72
C ALA A 14 48.49 -9.99 -19.66
N LEU A 15 48.02 -10.44 -18.49
CA LEU A 15 46.59 -10.59 -18.22
C LEU A 15 45.98 -9.20 -18.07
N ALA A 16 45.23 -8.75 -19.07
CA ALA A 16 44.31 -7.63 -18.93
C ALA A 16 43.03 -8.13 -18.24
N ALA A 17 42.91 -7.91 -16.93
CA ALA A 17 41.67 -8.13 -16.19
C ALA A 17 40.68 -7.01 -16.52
N LEU A 18 39.69 -7.30 -17.36
CA LEU A 18 38.51 -6.47 -17.58
C LEU A 18 37.62 -6.55 -16.33
N ILE A 19 37.77 -5.62 -15.41
CA ILE A 19 36.81 -5.39 -14.32
C ILE A 19 35.62 -4.65 -14.94
N GLY A 20 34.59 -5.41 -15.32
CA GLY A 20 33.29 -4.87 -15.69
C GLY A 20 32.61 -4.29 -14.44
N SER A 21 32.73 -2.98 -14.24
CA SER A 21 31.95 -2.27 -13.23
C SER A 21 30.48 -2.30 -13.62
N ALA A 22 29.71 -3.21 -13.04
CA ALA A 22 28.26 -3.13 -13.03
C ALA A 22 27.87 -1.89 -12.22
N ALA A 23 27.60 -0.79 -12.92
CA ALA A 23 27.03 0.41 -12.32
C ALA A 23 25.61 0.05 -11.85
N ILE A 24 25.47 -0.19 -10.55
CA ILE A 24 24.16 -0.20 -9.89
C ILE A 24 23.66 1.25 -9.98
N CYS A 25 22.77 1.51 -10.94
CA CYS A 25 21.99 2.75 -10.96
C CYS A 25 21.08 2.75 -9.73
N ALA A 26 21.58 3.24 -8.60
CA ALA A 26 20.73 3.65 -7.50
C ALA A 26 19.84 4.77 -8.03
N ALA A 27 18.53 4.49 -8.16
CA ALA A 27 17.56 5.54 -8.41
C ALA A 27 17.73 6.63 -7.34
N PRO A 28 17.59 7.93 -7.67
CA PRO A 28 17.68 8.96 -6.67
C PRO A 28 16.61 8.69 -5.60
N ALA A 29 17.05 8.46 -4.37
CA ALA A 29 16.15 8.38 -3.23
C ALA A 29 15.50 9.75 -3.09
N HIS A 30 14.22 9.87 -3.43
CA HIS A 30 13.44 11.06 -3.08
C HIS A 30 13.49 11.19 -1.55
N ALA A 31 14.08 12.28 -1.07
CA ALA A 31 14.13 12.56 0.36
C ALA A 31 12.70 12.68 0.90
N GLU A 32 12.41 12.01 2.02
CA GLU A 32 11.10 12.09 2.67
C GLU A 32 10.80 13.57 3.04
N PRO A 33 9.59 14.08 2.74
CA PRO A 33 9.19 15.42 3.14
C PRO A 33 9.37 15.64 4.66
N VAL A 34 9.91 16.81 5.05
CA VAL A 34 10.23 17.13 6.45
C VAL A 34 9.01 17.00 7.37
N ALA A 35 7.82 17.37 6.89
CA ALA A 35 6.57 17.24 7.63
C ALA A 35 6.22 15.77 7.95
N ILE A 36 6.43 14.86 6.99
CA ILE A 36 6.21 13.41 7.16
C ILE A 36 7.22 12.86 8.16
N ALA A 37 8.51 13.21 8.00
CA ALA A 37 9.55 12.80 8.93
C ALA A 37 9.28 13.28 10.38
N ALA A 38 8.71 14.48 10.55
CA ALA A 38 8.30 14.99 11.86
C ALA A 38 7.14 14.18 12.46
N LYS A 39 6.09 13.92 11.68
CA LYS A 39 4.93 13.11 12.10
C LYS A 39 5.34 11.68 12.47
N ARG A 40 6.22 11.04 11.68
CA ARG A 40 6.76 9.70 11.97
C ARG A 40 7.54 9.62 13.29
N ARG A 41 8.20 10.71 13.69
CA ARG A 41 8.90 10.76 14.99
C ARG A 41 7.95 10.83 16.18
N THR A 42 6.78 11.43 16.00
CA THR A 42 5.77 11.64 17.06
C THR A 42 4.63 10.64 17.00
N GLU A 43 4.67 9.70 16.05
CA GLU A 43 3.72 8.60 15.90
C GLU A 43 3.53 7.84 17.22
N GLN A 44 2.27 7.59 17.58
CA GLN A 44 1.94 6.63 18.63
C GLN A 44 2.20 5.21 18.12
N LYS A 45 2.95 4.42 18.90
CA LYS A 45 3.37 3.05 18.51
C LYS A 45 2.86 1.96 19.44
N LEU A 46 2.36 2.36 20.61
CA LEU A 46 1.85 1.44 21.62
C LEU A 46 0.33 1.60 21.68
N PHE A 47 -0.36 0.48 21.47
CA PHE A 47 -1.79 0.39 21.46
C PHE A 47 -2.21 -0.85 22.25
N THR A 48 -3.29 -0.70 23.01
CA THR A 48 -3.99 -1.79 23.69
C THR A 48 -4.70 -2.67 22.66
N ASP A 49 -4.99 -3.91 23.04
CA ASP A 49 -5.78 -4.81 22.20
C ASP A 49 -7.17 -4.23 21.91
N ALA A 50 -7.78 -3.57 22.89
CA ALA A 50 -9.08 -2.92 22.73
C ALA A 50 -9.06 -1.81 21.67
N GLU A 51 -8.02 -0.96 21.67
CA GLU A 51 -7.87 0.11 20.66
C GLU A 51 -7.66 -0.43 19.25
N ILE A 52 -6.86 -1.50 19.10
CA ILE A 52 -6.63 -2.14 17.80
C ILE A 52 -7.91 -2.79 17.29
N VAL A 53 -8.59 -3.56 18.14
CA VAL A 53 -9.81 -4.29 17.78
C VAL A 53 -10.95 -3.34 17.42
N ASP A 54 -11.15 -2.29 18.21
CA ASP A 54 -12.18 -1.28 17.97
C ASP A 54 -11.96 -0.55 16.65
N GLY A 55 -10.72 -0.09 16.39
CA GLY A 55 -10.39 0.55 15.11
C GLY A 55 -10.51 -0.38 13.92
N PHE A 56 -10.09 -1.64 14.04
CA PHE A 56 -10.26 -2.64 12.99
C PHE A 56 -11.73 -2.75 12.57
N PHE A 57 -12.65 -2.85 13.53
CA PHE A 57 -14.07 -2.94 13.21
C PHE A 57 -14.62 -1.65 12.59
N LYS A 58 -14.24 -0.47 13.10
CA LYS A 58 -14.67 0.82 12.53
C LYS A 58 -14.24 1.00 11.08
N VAL A 59 -13.02 0.58 10.75
CA VAL A 59 -12.44 0.74 9.42
C VAL A 59 -12.92 -0.36 8.46
N ALA A 60 -12.92 -1.63 8.89
CA ALA A 60 -13.26 -2.75 8.01
C ALA A 60 -14.78 -2.91 7.80
N PHE A 61 -15.61 -2.52 8.79
CA PHE A 61 -17.06 -2.69 8.78
C PHE A 61 -17.86 -1.38 8.90
N GLY A 62 -17.21 -0.24 9.18
CA GLY A 62 -17.86 1.06 9.34
C GLY A 62 -18.14 1.39 10.80
N ALA A 63 -18.23 2.69 11.09
CA ALA A 63 -18.38 3.24 12.45
C ALA A 63 -19.76 3.03 13.09
N GLU A 64 -20.70 2.42 12.38
CA GLU A 64 -22.04 2.12 12.85
C GLU A 64 -22.39 0.68 12.50
N TYR A 65 -22.58 -0.13 13.55
CA TYR A 65 -23.07 -1.49 13.45
C TYR A 65 -24.51 -1.50 12.91
N HIS A 66 -24.67 -1.27 11.59
CA HIS A 66 -25.90 -1.15 10.82
C HIS A 66 -26.48 0.27 10.81
N LEU A 67 -26.44 0.95 9.63
CA LEU A 67 -27.59 1.64 8.97
C LEU A 67 -27.18 2.61 7.84
N ALA A 68 -26.24 2.26 6.95
CA ALA A 68 -26.20 2.78 5.58
C ALA A 68 -25.35 1.86 4.69
N GLY A 69 -25.92 1.29 3.62
CA GLY A 69 -25.19 0.54 2.57
C GLY A 69 -24.21 -0.53 3.09
N ARG A 70 -24.74 -1.68 3.56
CA ARG A 70 -24.03 -2.73 4.33
C ARG A 70 -22.62 -3.07 3.82
N VAL A 71 -21.61 -2.47 4.47
CA VAL A 71 -20.34 -3.14 4.70
C VAL A 71 -20.47 -4.01 5.95
N ASP A 72 -21.09 -5.17 5.81
CA ASP A 72 -21.31 -6.10 6.94
C ASP A 72 -20.39 -7.33 6.86
N ARG A 73 -19.41 -7.30 5.95
CA ARG A 73 -18.59 -8.44 5.56
C ARG A 73 -17.17 -8.02 5.20
N ILE A 74 -16.19 -8.85 5.54
CA ILE A 74 -14.81 -8.69 5.10
C ILE A 74 -14.74 -8.72 3.58
N ARG A 75 -14.08 -7.71 3.01
CA ARG A 75 -13.71 -7.62 1.60
C ARG A 75 -12.21 -7.49 1.54
N LYS A 76 -11.54 -8.39 0.84
CA LYS A 76 -10.08 -8.40 0.67
C LYS A 76 -9.72 -9.16 -0.58
N TYR A 77 -8.52 -8.97 -1.07
CA TYR A 77 -7.95 -9.86 -2.08
C TYR A 77 -7.70 -11.25 -1.48
N SER A 78 -8.00 -12.30 -2.26
CA SER A 78 -7.64 -13.69 -1.93
C SER A 78 -6.40 -14.20 -2.69
N GLY A 79 -5.98 -13.45 -3.73
CA GLY A 79 -4.78 -13.73 -4.52
C GLY A 79 -3.79 -12.56 -4.53
N PRO A 80 -2.73 -12.65 -5.35
CA PRO A 80 -1.73 -11.61 -5.45
C PRO A 80 -2.30 -10.26 -5.92
N VAL A 81 -1.83 -9.18 -5.32
CA VAL A 81 -2.16 -7.81 -5.70
C VAL A 81 -1.07 -7.27 -6.61
N ARG A 82 -1.45 -6.82 -7.80
CA ARG A 82 -0.57 -6.33 -8.85
C ARG A 82 -0.99 -4.92 -9.21
N VAL A 83 -0.16 -3.96 -8.83
CA VAL A 83 -0.45 -2.52 -8.91
C VAL A 83 0.19 -1.93 -10.16
N PHE A 84 -0.58 -1.24 -10.98
CA PHE A 84 -0.06 -0.50 -12.13
C PHE A 84 -0.40 0.99 -12.03
N ALA A 85 0.63 1.84 -12.08
CA ALA A 85 0.47 3.29 -12.10
C ALA A 85 0.53 3.84 -13.52
N GLN A 86 -0.62 4.32 -14.01
CA GLN A 86 -0.75 4.98 -15.31
C GLN A 86 -0.67 6.50 -15.18
N GLY A 87 -0.24 7.18 -16.26
CA GLY A 87 0.00 8.63 -16.29
C GLY A 87 1.42 9.01 -16.69
N ALA A 88 1.68 10.30 -16.83
CA ALA A 88 2.93 10.80 -17.44
C ALA A 88 4.08 11.06 -16.43
N ARG A 89 3.77 11.32 -15.16
CA ARG A 89 4.77 11.71 -14.15
C ARG A 89 5.56 10.53 -13.59
N ARG A 90 6.83 10.44 -13.98
CA ARG A 90 7.74 9.34 -13.59
C ARG A 90 8.09 9.36 -12.10
N ASP A 91 8.22 10.53 -11.52
CA ASP A 91 8.49 10.74 -10.09
C ASP A 91 7.35 10.23 -9.22
N ARG A 92 6.09 10.55 -9.57
CA ARG A 92 4.90 10.02 -8.87
C ARG A 92 4.82 8.50 -8.98
N LYS A 93 5.13 7.92 -10.15
CA LYS A 93 5.20 6.46 -10.30
C LYS A 93 6.27 5.81 -9.42
N ALA A 94 7.44 6.45 -9.29
CA ALA A 94 8.48 5.97 -8.39
C ALA A 94 8.04 6.01 -6.92
N GLN A 95 7.33 7.07 -6.51
CA GLN A 95 6.74 7.16 -5.17
C GLN A 95 5.71 6.04 -4.94
N ILE A 96 4.79 5.79 -5.88
CA ILE A 96 3.85 4.65 -5.79
C ILE A 96 4.58 3.32 -5.64
N ALA A 97 5.63 3.08 -6.42
CA ALA A 97 6.40 1.85 -6.29
C ALA A 97 7.04 1.70 -4.90
N GLY A 98 7.51 2.82 -4.31
CA GLY A 98 7.98 2.87 -2.93
C GLY A 98 6.90 2.55 -1.91
N ILE A 99 5.69 3.08 -2.08
CA ILE A 99 4.52 2.80 -1.22
C ILE A 99 4.16 1.32 -1.29
N VAL A 100 4.08 0.75 -2.50
CA VAL A 100 3.77 -0.68 -2.70
C VAL A 100 4.81 -1.57 -2.01
N ALA A 101 6.09 -1.24 -2.14
CA ALA A 101 7.16 -1.96 -1.44
C ALA A 101 7.05 -1.82 0.09
N ASP A 102 6.70 -0.63 0.58
CA ASP A 102 6.53 -0.37 2.01
C ASP A 102 5.39 -1.20 2.61
N ILE A 103 4.24 -1.25 1.94
CA ILE A 103 3.09 -2.07 2.34
C ILE A 103 3.46 -3.55 2.31
N GLY A 104 4.08 -4.03 1.22
CA GLY A 104 4.48 -5.44 1.09
C GLY A 104 5.50 -5.89 2.13
N ALA A 105 6.34 -4.98 2.64
CA ALA A 105 7.27 -5.28 3.73
C ALA A 105 6.59 -5.34 5.11
N LYS A 106 5.45 -4.66 5.28
CA LYS A 106 4.80 -4.44 6.59
C LYS A 106 3.52 -5.25 6.79
N VAL A 107 2.93 -5.83 5.75
CA VAL A 107 1.70 -6.64 5.85
C VAL A 107 2.00 -8.11 5.57
N GLN A 108 1.92 -8.93 6.60
CA GLN A 108 2.08 -10.37 6.48
C GLN A 108 0.91 -10.96 5.68
N HIS A 109 1.21 -11.97 4.84
CA HIS A 109 0.23 -12.68 4.00
C HIS A 109 -0.39 -11.86 2.86
N LEU A 110 0.12 -10.65 2.59
CA LEU A 110 -0.23 -9.88 1.39
C LEU A 110 0.91 -9.97 0.36
N ASP A 111 0.68 -10.70 -0.73
CA ASP A 111 1.56 -10.66 -1.90
C ASP A 111 1.18 -9.46 -2.78
N ILE A 112 1.77 -8.28 -2.49
CA ILE A 112 1.59 -7.05 -3.28
C ILE A 112 2.87 -6.66 -4.01
N ALA A 113 2.75 -6.33 -5.29
CA ALA A 113 3.88 -5.90 -6.11
C ALA A 113 3.43 -4.98 -7.25
N MET A 114 4.38 -4.22 -7.82
CA MET A 114 4.15 -3.50 -9.06
C MET A 114 3.99 -4.47 -10.24
N ALA A 115 3.00 -4.23 -11.09
CA ALA A 115 2.78 -4.95 -12.33
C ALA A 115 3.63 -4.36 -13.48
N SER A 116 4.00 -5.18 -14.46
CA SER A 116 4.74 -4.73 -15.65
C SER A 116 3.86 -4.01 -16.67
N SER A 117 2.57 -4.31 -16.69
CA SER A 117 1.58 -3.68 -17.58
C SER A 117 0.20 -3.63 -16.94
N ALA A 118 -0.70 -2.80 -17.49
CA ALA A 118 -2.07 -2.66 -17.01
C ALA A 118 -2.86 -3.98 -17.11
N GLU A 119 -2.61 -4.78 -18.14
CA GLU A 119 -3.31 -6.05 -18.39
C GLU A 119 -2.97 -7.12 -17.34
N SER A 120 -1.79 -6.99 -16.70
CA SER A 120 -1.33 -7.88 -15.63
C SER A 120 -1.69 -7.39 -14.22
N ALA A 121 -2.41 -6.28 -14.11
CA ALA A 121 -2.73 -5.61 -12.86
C ALA A 121 -4.20 -5.80 -12.47
N ASN A 122 -4.44 -5.93 -11.17
CA ASN A 122 -5.77 -5.88 -10.56
C ASN A 122 -5.96 -4.62 -9.69
N VAL A 123 -4.93 -3.77 -9.56
CA VAL A 123 -5.07 -2.42 -9.01
C VAL A 123 -4.54 -1.42 -10.03
N ILE A 124 -5.38 -0.52 -10.50
CA ILE A 124 -5.01 0.53 -11.46
C ILE A 124 -5.00 1.89 -10.76
N ILE A 125 -3.83 2.52 -10.72
CA ILE A 125 -3.65 3.87 -10.17
C ILE A 125 -3.54 4.87 -11.31
N SER A 126 -4.56 5.72 -11.44
CA SER A 126 -4.66 6.79 -12.43
C SER A 126 -4.09 8.09 -11.89
N LEU A 127 -2.89 8.43 -12.34
CA LEU A 127 -2.23 9.69 -12.03
C LEU A 127 -2.73 10.79 -12.96
N VAL A 128 -3.58 11.68 -12.45
CA VAL A 128 -4.26 12.71 -13.23
C VAL A 128 -3.89 14.11 -12.76
N ARG A 129 -3.92 15.08 -13.66
CA ARG A 129 -3.87 16.49 -13.27
C ARG A 129 -5.18 16.89 -12.63
N ASP A 130 -5.13 17.83 -11.68
CA ASP A 130 -6.34 18.32 -11.00
C ASP A 130 -7.40 18.80 -12.02
N ARG A 131 -7.00 19.63 -12.98
CA ARG A 131 -7.88 20.11 -14.07
C ARG A 131 -8.54 19.00 -14.90
N ASP A 132 -7.98 17.79 -14.90
CA ASP A 132 -8.47 16.64 -15.66
C ASP A 132 -9.25 15.65 -14.78
N LEU A 133 -9.33 15.87 -13.46
CA LEU A 133 -9.99 14.99 -12.50
C LEU A 133 -11.47 14.81 -12.82
N ALA A 134 -12.21 15.91 -13.00
CA ALA A 134 -13.65 15.84 -13.28
C ALA A 134 -13.96 15.05 -14.55
N ARG A 135 -13.16 15.26 -15.61
CA ARG A 135 -13.28 14.51 -16.88
C ARG A 135 -13.01 13.02 -16.65
N THR A 136 -11.99 12.69 -15.89
CA THR A 136 -11.61 11.31 -15.57
C THR A 136 -12.73 10.61 -14.79
N LEU A 137 -13.25 11.26 -13.76
CA LEU A 137 -14.36 10.72 -12.95
C LEU A 137 -15.61 10.46 -13.81
N THR A 138 -15.98 11.39 -14.69
CA THR A 138 -17.12 11.20 -15.59
C THR A 138 -16.89 10.04 -16.56
N ALA A 139 -15.67 9.86 -17.08
CA ALA A 139 -15.35 8.75 -17.96
C ALA A 139 -15.40 7.39 -17.26
N SER A 140 -14.96 7.32 -16.00
CA SER A 140 -14.92 6.07 -15.23
C SER A 140 -16.25 5.69 -14.57
N TYR A 141 -17.00 6.67 -14.07
CA TYR A 141 -18.19 6.42 -13.22
C TYR A 141 -19.51 6.95 -13.81
N GLY A 142 -19.46 7.68 -14.94
CA GLY A 142 -20.63 8.37 -15.50
C GLY A 142 -20.88 9.74 -14.83
N ALA A 143 -21.67 10.58 -15.51
CA ALA A 143 -21.82 12.00 -15.14
C ALA A 143 -22.45 12.22 -13.76
N GLU A 144 -23.55 11.53 -13.45
CA GLU A 144 -24.26 11.70 -12.18
C GLU A 144 -23.40 11.25 -10.99
N ARG A 145 -22.83 10.04 -11.05
CA ARG A 145 -21.99 9.51 -9.97
C ARG A 145 -20.71 10.34 -9.81
N ALA A 146 -20.11 10.81 -10.90
CA ALA A 146 -18.95 11.70 -10.83
C ALA A 146 -19.28 13.04 -10.15
N LYS A 147 -20.50 13.56 -10.32
CA LYS A 147 -20.96 14.79 -9.66
C LYS A 147 -21.12 14.58 -8.15
N GLU A 148 -21.69 13.45 -7.73
CA GLU A 148 -21.80 13.07 -6.32
C GLU A 148 -20.42 12.94 -5.68
N ILE A 149 -19.54 12.14 -6.29
CA ILE A 149 -18.16 11.94 -5.83
C ILE A 149 -17.47 13.29 -5.66
N ARG A 150 -17.50 14.16 -6.67
CA ARG A 150 -16.87 15.48 -6.59
C ARG A 150 -17.42 16.38 -5.50
N ALA A 151 -18.68 16.21 -5.10
CA ALA A 151 -19.29 16.98 -4.03
C ALA A 151 -18.85 16.49 -2.64
N SER A 152 -18.38 15.24 -2.54
CA SER A 152 -17.95 14.61 -1.29
C SER A 152 -16.43 14.42 -1.17
N LEU A 153 -15.66 14.58 -2.24
CA LEU A 153 -14.21 14.41 -2.22
C LEU A 153 -13.53 15.58 -1.52
N ASP A 154 -12.89 15.29 -0.39
CA ASP A 154 -11.86 16.11 0.23
C ASP A 154 -10.90 15.17 0.97
N PRO A 155 -9.62 15.01 0.57
CA PRO A 155 -8.88 15.63 -0.54
C PRO A 155 -9.17 15.02 -1.94
N GLN A 156 -8.58 15.60 -2.99
CA GLN A 156 -8.79 15.25 -4.42
C GLN A 156 -8.18 13.90 -4.86
N CYS A 157 -8.45 12.84 -4.11
CA CYS A 157 -8.13 11.47 -4.46
C CYS A 157 -9.39 10.60 -4.32
N LEU A 158 -9.38 9.40 -4.90
CA LEU A 158 -10.48 8.45 -4.77
C LEU A 158 -9.97 7.03 -4.96
N SER A 159 -10.48 6.10 -4.17
CA SER A 159 -10.37 4.67 -4.43
C SER A 159 -11.73 3.98 -4.44
N GLY A 160 -11.75 2.83 -5.09
CA GLY A 160 -12.89 1.93 -5.05
C GLY A 160 -12.50 0.57 -5.59
N PHE A 161 -13.32 -0.43 -5.32
CA PHE A 161 -13.08 -1.77 -5.81
C PHE A 161 -14.36 -2.50 -6.19
N ARG A 162 -14.21 -3.45 -7.09
CA ARG A 162 -15.21 -4.45 -7.45
C ARG A 162 -14.85 -5.77 -6.77
N LYS A 163 -15.89 -6.47 -6.34
CA LYS A 163 -15.78 -7.75 -5.65
C LYS A 163 -16.76 -8.75 -6.25
N ASN A 164 -16.46 -10.04 -6.10
CA ASN A 164 -17.39 -11.10 -6.45
C ASN A 164 -18.43 -11.36 -5.34
N GLU A 165 -19.28 -12.37 -5.54
CA GLU A 165 -20.31 -12.79 -4.57
C GLU A 165 -19.71 -13.35 -3.27
N ALA A 166 -18.48 -13.89 -3.31
CA ALA A 166 -17.73 -14.35 -2.15
C ALA A 166 -17.01 -13.22 -1.40
N TYR A 167 -17.24 -11.96 -1.80
CA TYR A 167 -16.61 -10.77 -1.23
C TYR A 167 -15.09 -10.68 -1.45
N GLU A 168 -14.55 -11.45 -2.40
CA GLU A 168 -13.18 -11.33 -2.82
C GLU A 168 -13.05 -10.12 -3.74
N ILE A 169 -12.06 -9.27 -3.48
CA ILE A 169 -11.77 -8.15 -4.36
C ILE A 169 -11.14 -8.70 -5.65
N GLU A 170 -11.73 -8.31 -6.78
CA GLU A 170 -11.26 -8.72 -8.10
C GLU A 170 -10.45 -7.63 -8.79
N HIS A 171 -10.85 -6.36 -8.58
CA HIS A 171 -10.19 -5.21 -9.18
C HIS A 171 -10.41 -3.94 -8.36
N SER A 172 -9.38 -3.13 -8.20
CA SER A 172 -9.46 -1.80 -7.60
C SER A 172 -9.00 -0.70 -8.56
N ASP A 173 -9.69 0.44 -8.49
CA ASP A 173 -9.37 1.64 -9.23
C ASP A 173 -9.03 2.74 -8.22
N VAL A 174 -7.88 3.39 -8.40
CA VAL A 174 -7.41 4.50 -7.57
C VAL A 174 -7.13 5.69 -8.48
N ILE A 175 -7.54 6.90 -8.08
CA ILE A 175 -7.30 8.14 -8.81
C ILE A 175 -6.57 9.09 -7.88
N LEU A 176 -5.41 9.59 -8.34
CA LEU A 176 -4.59 10.52 -7.57
C LEU A 176 -4.30 11.76 -8.40
N THR A 177 -4.57 12.92 -7.82
CA THR A 177 -4.15 14.19 -8.39
C THR A 177 -2.64 14.40 -8.18
N ILE A 178 -1.92 14.75 -9.26
CA ILE A 178 -0.44 14.82 -9.23
C ILE A 178 0.13 16.21 -9.03
N ASP A 179 -0.70 17.25 -9.18
CA ASP A 179 -0.26 18.64 -9.16
C ASP A 179 -0.17 19.23 -7.74
N ASN A 180 -0.47 18.40 -6.73
CA ASN A 180 -0.35 18.75 -5.31
C ASN A 180 1.08 18.60 -4.78
N GLY A 181 1.36 19.18 -3.62
CA GLY A 181 2.63 19.01 -2.91
C GLY A 181 2.87 17.55 -2.48
N ASP A 182 4.14 17.21 -2.20
CA ASP A 182 4.53 15.82 -1.89
C ASP A 182 3.84 15.23 -0.66
N LEU A 183 3.60 16.04 0.38
CA LEU A 183 2.85 15.59 1.55
C LEU A 183 1.44 15.13 1.15
N VAL A 184 0.68 16.00 0.50
CA VAL A 184 -0.70 15.72 0.07
C VAL A 184 -0.75 14.52 -0.87
N PHE A 185 0.19 14.44 -1.82
CA PHE A 185 0.25 13.30 -2.73
C PHE A 185 0.50 11.99 -2.00
N LEU A 186 1.49 11.95 -1.10
CA LEU A 186 1.84 10.73 -0.37
C LEU A 186 0.72 10.30 0.58
N ASP A 187 0.06 11.26 1.21
CA ASP A 187 -1.07 11.04 2.11
C ASP A 187 -2.21 10.33 1.38
N CYS A 188 -2.74 10.96 0.32
CA CYS A 188 -3.70 10.34 -0.60
C CYS A 188 -3.20 8.99 -1.14
N ALA A 189 -1.94 8.91 -1.58
CA ALA A 189 -1.46 7.69 -2.22
C ALA A 189 -1.38 6.49 -1.25
N TYR A 190 -1.04 6.71 0.01
CA TYR A 190 -1.09 5.68 1.03
C TYR A 190 -2.53 5.32 1.38
N GLU A 191 -3.35 6.32 1.71
CA GLU A 191 -4.75 6.14 2.12
C GLU A 191 -5.53 5.34 1.07
N GLU A 192 -5.51 5.81 -0.18
CA GLU A 192 -6.31 5.23 -1.25
C GLU A 192 -5.82 3.85 -1.66
N LEU A 193 -4.51 3.63 -1.65
CA LEU A 193 -3.98 2.30 -1.90
C LEU A 193 -4.36 1.34 -0.76
N LEU A 194 -4.29 1.78 0.50
CA LEU A 194 -4.70 0.95 1.64
C LEU A 194 -6.21 0.64 1.61
N GLN A 195 -7.07 1.62 1.35
CA GLN A 195 -8.52 1.42 1.21
C GLN A 195 -8.85 0.46 0.06
N SER A 196 -8.12 0.56 -1.06
CA SER A 196 -8.28 -0.32 -2.22
C SER A 196 -8.02 -1.80 -1.90
N LEU A 197 -7.37 -2.10 -0.76
CA LEU A 197 -7.11 -3.45 -0.27
C LEU A 197 -8.25 -4.03 0.58
N GLY A 198 -9.34 -3.29 0.83
CA GLY A 198 -10.48 -3.75 1.61
C GLY A 198 -11.03 -2.82 2.70
N PRO A 199 -10.20 -2.15 3.52
CA PRO A 199 -10.64 -1.24 4.57
C PRO A 199 -11.14 0.10 3.98
N ILE A 200 -12.34 0.10 3.39
CA ILE A 200 -12.86 1.25 2.62
C ILE A 200 -13.68 2.27 3.44
N ASN A 201 -13.86 2.05 4.75
CA ASN A 201 -14.66 2.98 5.55
C ASN A 201 -13.74 3.99 6.23
N ASP A 202 -14.07 5.25 6.03
CA ASP A 202 -13.50 6.35 6.77
C ASP A 202 -14.12 6.46 8.17
N THR A 203 -13.36 7.06 9.08
CA THR A 203 -13.79 7.26 10.45
C THR A 203 -13.12 8.46 11.10
N ASP A 204 -13.93 9.35 11.66
CA ASP A 204 -13.52 10.43 12.56
C ASP A 204 -13.23 9.94 13.99
N LYS A 205 -13.52 8.66 14.29
CA LYS A 205 -13.52 8.11 15.67
C LYS A 205 -12.22 7.44 16.07
N VAL A 206 -11.22 7.40 15.20
CA VAL A 206 -9.92 6.76 15.46
C VAL A 206 -8.83 7.76 15.07
N PRO A 207 -8.15 8.41 16.01
CA PRO A 207 -7.30 9.57 15.72
C PRO A 207 -5.92 9.23 15.14
N TRP A 208 -5.59 7.94 15.00
CA TRP A 208 -4.24 7.49 14.61
C TRP A 208 -4.20 6.84 13.23
N THR A 209 -5.36 6.57 12.63
CA THR A 209 -5.48 5.86 11.36
C THR A 209 -5.40 6.83 10.20
N MET A 210 -4.84 6.38 9.09
CA MET A 210 -4.94 7.10 7.81
C MET A 210 -6.37 7.13 7.25
N PHE A 211 -7.25 6.23 7.69
CA PHE A 211 -8.68 6.22 7.34
C PHE A 211 -9.50 7.26 8.13
N ASN A 212 -8.86 8.31 8.62
CA ASN A 212 -9.52 9.41 9.32
C ASN A 212 -9.30 10.68 8.52
N ASP A 213 -10.40 11.25 8.01
CA ASP A 213 -10.40 12.42 7.12
C ASP A 213 -9.68 13.64 7.73
N ASP A 214 -9.61 13.74 9.07
CA ASP A 214 -8.91 14.82 9.77
C ASP A 214 -7.40 14.55 9.96
N VAL A 215 -6.90 13.39 9.52
CA VAL A 215 -5.54 12.91 9.79
C VAL A 215 -4.73 12.80 8.50
N GLN A 216 -3.83 13.76 8.30
CA GLN A 216 -2.83 13.72 7.24
C GLN A 216 -1.49 13.19 7.78
N MET A 217 -1.12 11.96 7.46
CA MET A 217 0.14 11.33 7.87
C MET A 217 1.19 11.38 6.76
N GLY A 218 0.83 11.01 5.54
CA GLY A 218 1.76 10.81 4.43
C GLY A 218 2.62 9.54 4.52
N PHE A 219 2.32 8.61 5.44
CA PHE A 219 3.04 7.34 5.57
C PHE A 219 2.21 6.24 6.24
N PHE A 220 2.53 4.98 5.93
CA PHE A 220 1.94 3.81 6.59
C PHE A 220 2.50 3.62 8.01
N GLY A 221 1.69 3.97 9.01
CA GLY A 221 2.02 3.92 10.44
C GLY A 221 1.78 2.56 11.09
N VAL A 222 2.27 2.39 12.32
CA VAL A 222 2.14 1.16 13.11
C VAL A 222 0.68 0.80 13.38
N TYR A 223 -0.20 1.79 13.60
CA TYR A 223 -1.62 1.53 13.85
C TYR A 223 -2.29 0.84 12.67
N ASP A 224 -2.19 1.43 11.48
CA ASP A 224 -2.76 0.85 10.25
C ASP A 224 -2.09 -0.47 9.88
N GLN A 225 -0.81 -0.64 10.22
CA GLN A 225 -0.13 -1.91 10.07
C GLN A 225 -0.83 -3.02 10.89
N TYR A 226 -1.26 -2.76 12.12
CA TYR A 226 -2.07 -3.72 12.88
C TYR A 226 -3.35 -4.07 12.14
N LEU A 227 -4.09 -3.06 11.65
CA LEU A 227 -5.38 -3.26 11.01
C LEU A 227 -5.27 -4.12 9.74
N LEU A 228 -4.28 -3.82 8.89
CA LEU A 228 -4.06 -4.56 7.65
C LEU A 228 -3.55 -5.98 7.93
N ASN A 229 -2.71 -6.19 8.94
CA ASN A 229 -2.27 -7.55 9.30
C ASN A 229 -3.40 -8.40 9.88
N ILE A 230 -4.36 -7.81 10.61
CA ILE A 230 -5.59 -8.51 11.00
C ILE A 230 -6.41 -8.85 9.76
N LEU A 231 -6.65 -7.87 8.87
CA LEU A 231 -7.43 -8.08 7.65
C LEU A 231 -6.84 -9.19 6.77
N TYR A 232 -5.51 -9.21 6.60
CA TYR A 232 -4.82 -10.15 5.73
C TYR A 232 -4.44 -11.48 6.40
N HIS A 233 -4.64 -11.64 7.71
CA HIS A 233 -4.41 -12.89 8.40
C HIS A 233 -5.19 -14.06 7.76
N PRO A 234 -4.60 -15.28 7.62
CA PRO A 234 -5.26 -16.41 6.95
C PRO A 234 -6.58 -16.87 7.56
N LEU A 235 -6.77 -16.64 8.86
CA LEU A 235 -8.02 -16.93 9.56
C LEU A 235 -9.14 -15.93 9.25
N VAL A 236 -8.81 -14.71 8.80
CA VAL A 236 -9.79 -13.69 8.40
C VAL A 236 -10.05 -13.82 6.91
N ARG A 237 -11.20 -14.40 6.58
CA ARG A 237 -11.57 -14.76 5.20
C ARG A 237 -12.54 -13.74 4.59
N PRO A 238 -12.52 -13.55 3.26
CA PRO A 238 -13.58 -12.86 2.54
C PRO A 238 -14.96 -13.36 2.96
N GLY A 239 -15.91 -12.44 3.15
CA GLY A 239 -17.27 -12.79 3.53
C GLY A 239 -17.48 -13.13 5.01
N MET A 240 -16.48 -12.96 5.88
CA MET A 240 -16.71 -13.07 7.32
C MET A 240 -17.49 -11.87 7.86
N THR A 241 -18.46 -12.16 8.71
CA THR A 241 -19.25 -11.24 9.54
C THR A 241 -18.42 -10.71 10.72
N VAL A 242 -18.93 -9.68 11.41
CA VAL A 242 -18.34 -9.23 12.68
C VAL A 242 -18.26 -10.36 13.73
N PRO A 243 -19.32 -11.13 14.03
CA PRO A 243 -19.23 -12.26 14.96
C PRO A 243 -18.16 -13.29 14.57
N GLU A 244 -18.09 -13.70 13.30
CA GLU A 244 -17.09 -14.69 12.84
C GLU A 244 -15.66 -14.17 12.99
N VAL A 245 -15.41 -12.88 12.70
CA VAL A 245 -14.09 -12.30 12.95
C VAL A 245 -13.77 -12.26 14.43
N LYS A 246 -14.74 -11.92 15.30
CA LYS A 246 -14.53 -11.89 16.76
C LYS A 246 -14.11 -13.25 17.32
N GLU A 247 -14.58 -14.36 16.73
CA GLU A 247 -14.21 -15.72 17.16
C GLU A 247 -12.73 -16.04 16.91
N VAL A 248 -12.16 -15.58 15.80
CA VAL A 248 -10.74 -15.83 15.46
C VAL A 248 -9.79 -14.78 16.06
N LEU A 249 -10.30 -13.62 16.43
CA LEU A 249 -9.51 -12.45 16.79
C LEU A 249 -8.51 -12.65 17.93
N PRO A 250 -8.81 -13.41 19.02
CA PRO A 250 -7.83 -13.63 20.08
C PRO A 250 -6.55 -14.32 19.59
N GLN A 251 -6.68 -15.30 18.70
CA GLN A 251 -5.52 -15.96 18.08
C GLN A 251 -4.82 -15.00 17.11
N VAL A 252 -5.58 -14.40 16.20
CA VAL A 252 -5.06 -13.49 15.17
C VAL A 252 -4.24 -12.36 15.80
N LEU A 253 -4.78 -11.73 16.85
CA LEU A 253 -4.16 -10.57 17.48
C LEU A 253 -2.82 -10.94 18.15
N GLY A 254 -2.72 -12.13 18.78
CA GLY A 254 -1.45 -12.60 19.35
C GLY A 254 -0.34 -12.77 18.30
N GLU A 255 -0.68 -13.34 17.14
CA GLU A 255 0.26 -13.51 16.02
C GLU A 255 0.63 -12.17 15.38
N VAL A 256 -0.36 -11.31 15.14
CA VAL A 256 -0.16 -9.97 14.58
C VAL A 256 0.71 -9.10 15.50
N ARG A 257 0.47 -9.09 16.83
CA ARG A 257 1.33 -8.36 17.78
C ARG A 257 2.77 -8.81 17.72
N SER A 258 2.99 -10.13 17.70
CA SER A 258 4.34 -10.70 17.61
C SER A 258 5.04 -10.24 16.32
N PHE A 259 4.32 -10.23 15.20
CA PHE A 259 4.86 -9.78 13.91
C PHE A 259 5.15 -8.27 13.90
N VAL A 260 4.17 -7.43 14.25
CA VAL A 260 4.29 -5.96 14.19
C VAL A 260 5.36 -5.46 15.15
N SER A 261 5.43 -6.00 16.38
CA SER A 261 6.49 -5.64 17.34
C SER A 261 7.88 -5.96 16.80
N ARG A 262 8.07 -7.13 16.17
CA ARG A 262 9.35 -7.52 15.58
C ARG A 262 9.76 -6.62 14.41
N ILE A 263 8.85 -6.35 13.48
CA ILE A 263 9.14 -5.52 12.28
C ILE A 263 9.46 -4.08 12.67
N ASN A 264 8.79 -3.54 13.69
CA ASN A 264 8.95 -2.15 14.14
C ASN A 264 9.89 -1.98 15.33
N LYS A 265 10.48 -3.06 15.84
CA LYS A 265 11.37 -3.07 17.03
C LYS A 265 10.69 -2.44 18.26
N LEU A 266 9.42 -2.77 18.47
CA LEU A 266 8.64 -2.31 19.62
C LEU A 266 8.98 -3.14 20.86
N PRO A 267 8.83 -2.57 22.08
CA PRO A 267 8.91 -3.35 23.30
C PRO A 267 7.80 -4.41 23.34
N ASN A 268 8.12 -5.58 23.89
CA ASN A 268 7.17 -6.67 24.13
C ASN A 268 6.23 -6.35 25.29
#